data_AF-A0AAX3JLN7-F1
#
_entry.id   AF-A0AAX3JLN7-F1
#
_cell.length_a   1.000
_cell.length_b   1.000
_cell.length_c   1.000
_cell.angle_alpha   90.00
_cell.angle_beta   90.00
_cell.angle_gamma   90.00
#
_symmetry.space_group_name_H-M   'P 1'
#
loop_
_entity.id
_entity.type
_entity.pdbx_description
1 polymer ?
#
loop_
_entity_poly.entity_id
_entity_poly.type
_entity_poly.pdbx_seq_one_letter_code
_entity_poly.pdbx_strand_id
1 'polypeptide(L)'
;MKTLLKLIMILSLVNPSFATKIDPSALNKILNKKQNQNKFGIGFGMGNPITNIIINFPYVEIDLGYGGFNGLNPNNFTPYIVFGTDILFKEEVYQHTIITGGLGLGIDLSQIKINEQYAANLQSENSIDKQEEFSIVSLNNRLGTVLRIPITLEYYFLNNVVIGFKAIATIGCTITFKPISMEGIRFGFFGFGFIKAYI
;
A
#
# COMPACT_ATOMS: atom_id res chain seq x y z
N MET A 1 -21.69 25.33 -4.08
CA MET A 1 -20.99 25.52 -5.37
C MET A 1 -21.46 26.76 -6.15
N LYS A 2 -22.77 26.98 -6.33
CA LYS A 2 -23.29 28.13 -7.11
C LYS A 2 -22.99 29.51 -6.51
N THR A 3 -22.87 29.62 -5.19
CA THR A 3 -22.65 30.90 -4.48
C THR A 3 -21.21 31.39 -4.56
N LEU A 4 -20.22 30.50 -4.39
CA LEU A 4 -18.80 30.84 -4.51
C LEU A 4 -18.43 31.27 -5.94
N LEU A 5 -18.97 30.56 -6.94
CA LEU A 5 -18.76 30.89 -8.35
C LEU A 5 -19.37 32.25 -8.71
N LYS A 6 -20.57 32.55 -8.18
CA LYS A 6 -21.19 33.89 -8.30
C LYS A 6 -20.34 34.97 -7.64
N LEU A 7 -19.79 34.70 -6.46
CA LEU A 7 -18.96 35.66 -5.74
C LEU A 7 -17.68 36.01 -6.53
N ILE A 8 -17.01 35.01 -7.09
CA ILE A 8 -15.80 35.18 -7.91
C ILE A 8 -16.11 35.95 -9.20
N MET A 9 -17.22 35.64 -9.88
CA MET A 9 -17.68 36.41 -11.05
C MET A 9 -17.96 37.88 -10.70
N ILE A 10 -18.64 38.14 -9.58
CA ILE A 10 -18.94 39.52 -9.14
C ILE A 10 -17.66 40.27 -8.80
N LEU A 11 -16.72 39.64 -8.07
CA LEU A 11 -15.41 40.22 -7.76
C LEU A 11 -14.57 40.53 -9.01
N SER A 12 -14.68 39.71 -10.06
CA SER A 12 -14.01 39.95 -11.34
C SER A 12 -14.63 41.08 -12.18
N LEU A 13 -15.90 41.41 -11.94
CA LEU A 13 -16.60 42.51 -12.63
C LEU A 13 -16.34 43.88 -11.98
N VAL A 14 -16.02 43.92 -10.68
CA VAL A 14 -15.85 45.17 -9.91
C VAL A 14 -14.42 45.73 -10.02
N ASN A 15 -13.44 44.93 -10.42
CA ASN A 15 -12.04 45.38 -10.60
C ASN A 15 -11.47 44.91 -11.95
N PRO A 16 -11.59 45.72 -13.03
CA PRO A 16 -11.06 45.36 -14.36
C PRO A 16 -9.52 45.25 -14.38
N SER A 17 -8.84 45.78 -13.35
CA SER A 17 -7.38 45.71 -13.19
C SER A 17 -6.83 44.35 -12.75
N PHE A 18 -7.68 43.42 -12.32
CA PHE A 18 -7.27 42.07 -11.88
C PHE A 18 -7.81 40.96 -12.79
N ALA A 19 -8.11 41.27 -14.05
CA ALA A 19 -8.30 40.26 -15.09
C ALA A 19 -6.94 39.64 -15.47
N THR A 20 -6.30 38.94 -14.51
CA THR A 20 -5.37 37.88 -14.87
C THR A 20 -6.19 36.88 -15.67
N LYS A 21 -5.85 36.74 -16.96
CA LYS A 21 -6.40 35.71 -17.84
C LYS A 21 -6.34 34.39 -17.06
N ILE A 22 -7.50 33.89 -16.64
CA ILE A 22 -7.57 32.58 -15.97
C ILE A 22 -7.06 31.59 -17.01
N ASP A 23 -5.86 31.05 -16.80
CA ASP A 23 -5.28 30.06 -17.69
C ASP A 23 -6.20 28.83 -17.67
N PRO A 24 -6.89 28.52 -18.79
CA PRO A 24 -7.79 27.38 -18.85
C PRO A 24 -7.06 26.07 -18.55
N SER A 25 -5.75 25.98 -18.82
CA SER A 25 -4.94 24.82 -18.49
C SER A 25 -4.76 24.66 -16.98
N ALA A 26 -4.48 25.75 -16.27
CA ALA A 26 -4.35 25.76 -14.82
C ALA A 26 -5.70 25.49 -14.14
N LEU A 27 -6.80 26.03 -14.67
CA LEU A 27 -8.15 25.76 -14.17
C LEU A 27 -8.55 24.30 -14.39
N ASN A 28 -8.30 23.74 -15.58
CA ASN A 28 -8.56 22.33 -15.86
C ASN A 28 -7.70 21.40 -15.00
N LYS A 29 -6.44 21.77 -14.74
CA LYS A 29 -5.56 21.03 -13.82
C LYS A 29 -6.13 21.03 -12.40
N ILE A 30 -6.66 22.17 -11.91
CA ILE A 30 -7.30 22.26 -10.59
C ILE A 30 -8.61 21.45 -10.54
N LEU A 31 -9.43 21.52 -11.58
CA LEU A 31 -10.69 20.79 -11.67
C LEU A 31 -10.47 19.27 -11.72
N ASN A 32 -9.52 18.82 -12.55
CA ASN A 32 -9.14 17.40 -12.66
C ASN A 32 -8.51 16.89 -11.36
N LYS A 33 -7.63 17.68 -10.73
CA LYS A 33 -7.05 17.36 -9.41
C LYS A 33 -8.15 17.18 -8.37
N LYS A 34 -9.15 18.07 -8.33
CA LYS A 34 -10.27 17.98 -7.40
C LYS A 34 -11.21 16.80 -7.68
N GLN A 35 -11.44 16.47 -8.95
CA GLN A 35 -12.28 15.34 -9.34
C GLN A 35 -11.61 13.98 -9.06
N ASN A 36 -10.30 13.88 -9.21
CA ASN A 36 -9.54 12.65 -8.91
C ASN A 36 -9.25 12.44 -7.42
N GLN A 37 -9.29 13.50 -6.61
CA GLN A 37 -9.04 13.41 -5.17
C GLN A 37 -10.21 12.82 -4.37
N ASN A 38 -11.44 12.83 -4.90
CA ASN A 38 -12.65 12.45 -4.14
C ASN A 38 -13.25 11.08 -4.51
N LYS A 39 -12.49 10.19 -5.16
CA LYS A 39 -13.00 8.91 -5.63
C LYS A 39 -12.66 7.77 -4.68
N PHE A 40 -13.62 6.87 -4.49
CA PHE A 40 -13.37 5.58 -3.87
C PHE A 40 -12.77 4.66 -4.93
N GLY A 41 -11.93 3.71 -4.55
CA GLY A 41 -11.42 2.72 -5.50
C GLY A 41 -11.15 1.38 -4.86
N ILE A 42 -11.24 0.34 -5.67
CA ILE A 42 -10.84 -1.01 -5.29
C ILE A 42 -9.96 -1.61 -6.38
N GLY A 43 -8.92 -2.32 -5.97
CA GLY A 43 -7.96 -2.92 -6.89
C GLY A 43 -7.40 -4.24 -6.38
N PHE A 44 -6.80 -4.96 -7.30
CA PHE A 44 -6.12 -6.22 -7.06
C PHE A 44 -4.69 -6.12 -7.60
N GLY A 45 -3.73 -6.60 -6.82
CA GLY A 45 -2.33 -6.58 -7.16
C GLY A 45 -1.67 -7.95 -7.03
N MET A 46 -0.57 -8.11 -7.74
CA MET A 46 0.29 -9.30 -7.68
C MET A 46 1.77 -8.90 -7.60
N GLY A 47 2.53 -9.62 -6.78
CA GLY A 47 3.97 -9.38 -6.62
C GLY A 47 4.51 -9.98 -5.32
N ASN A 48 5.08 -9.12 -4.46
CA ASN A 48 5.44 -9.45 -3.10
C ASN A 48 4.80 -8.39 -2.18
N PRO A 49 3.67 -8.68 -1.51
CA PRO A 49 3.02 -10.00 -1.35
C PRO A 49 2.43 -10.58 -2.65
N ILE A 50 2.22 -11.92 -2.71
CA ILE A 50 1.78 -12.64 -3.92
C ILE A 50 0.48 -12.07 -4.47
N THR A 51 -0.48 -11.82 -3.57
CA THR A 51 -1.76 -11.21 -3.91
C THR A 51 -2.08 -10.10 -2.93
N ASN A 52 -2.53 -8.96 -3.46
CA ASN A 52 -2.96 -7.81 -2.68
C ASN A 52 -4.36 -7.36 -3.09
N ILE A 53 -5.15 -6.92 -2.11
CA ILE A 53 -6.36 -6.13 -2.30
C ILE A 53 -6.04 -4.71 -1.86
N ILE A 54 -6.38 -3.74 -2.70
CA ILE A 54 -6.15 -2.32 -2.48
C ILE A 54 -7.52 -1.64 -2.36
N ILE A 55 -7.73 -0.90 -1.28
CA ILE A 55 -8.93 -0.09 -1.08
C ILE A 55 -8.49 1.36 -0.94
N ASN A 56 -8.98 2.24 -1.82
CA ASN A 56 -8.59 3.63 -1.88
C ASN A 56 -9.75 4.53 -1.46
N PHE A 57 -9.48 5.44 -0.54
CA PHE A 57 -10.30 6.57 -0.15
C PHE A 57 -9.55 7.86 -0.51
N PRO A 58 -10.21 9.02 -0.48
CA PRO A 58 -9.52 10.31 -0.60
C PRO A 58 -8.32 10.38 0.35
N TYR A 59 -7.11 10.45 -0.21
CA TYR A 59 -5.82 10.54 0.48
C TYR A 59 -5.44 9.35 1.39
N VAL A 60 -6.23 8.28 1.45
CA VAL A 60 -5.97 7.13 2.30
C VAL A 60 -6.10 5.84 1.50
N GLU A 61 -5.10 4.98 1.57
CA GLU A 61 -5.13 3.67 0.93
C GLU A 61 -4.91 2.57 1.96
N ILE A 62 -5.65 1.48 1.82
CA ILE A 62 -5.55 0.30 2.65
C ILE A 62 -5.09 -0.85 1.76
N ASP A 63 -4.04 -1.54 2.20
CA ASP A 63 -3.53 -2.74 1.55
C ASP A 63 -3.75 -3.97 2.44
N LEU A 64 -4.27 -5.03 1.83
CA LEU A 64 -4.42 -6.36 2.40
C LEU A 64 -3.66 -7.34 1.51
N GLY A 65 -2.55 -7.87 2.01
CA GLY A 65 -1.65 -8.73 1.25
C GLY A 65 -1.49 -10.12 1.86
N TYR A 66 -1.30 -11.11 0.99
CA TYR A 66 -1.06 -12.49 1.39
C TYR A 66 0.12 -13.11 0.66
N GLY A 67 0.98 -13.77 1.44
CA GLY A 67 2.09 -14.61 1.02
C GLY A 67 3.25 -13.85 0.40
N GLY A 68 4.43 -14.46 0.32
CA GLY A 68 5.53 -13.92 -0.46
C GLY A 68 6.83 -14.66 -0.27
N PHE A 69 7.87 -14.17 -0.94
CA PHE A 69 9.17 -14.84 -1.01
C PHE A 69 10.18 -14.11 -0.15
N ASN A 70 10.82 -14.83 0.77
CA ASN A 70 11.93 -14.28 1.52
C ASN A 70 13.22 -14.39 0.67
N GLY A 71 13.87 -13.26 0.37
CA GLY A 71 15.17 -13.22 -0.30
C GLY A 71 15.21 -13.65 -1.77
N LEU A 72 14.16 -13.38 -2.56
CA LEU A 72 14.07 -13.71 -4.00
C LEU A 72 14.30 -15.21 -4.34
N ASN A 73 14.19 -16.11 -3.37
CA ASN A 73 14.30 -17.55 -3.61
C ASN A 73 12.87 -18.14 -3.75
N PRO A 74 12.50 -18.69 -4.93
CA PRO A 74 11.16 -19.21 -5.18
C PRO A 74 10.78 -20.39 -4.27
N ASN A 75 11.76 -21.14 -3.75
CA ASN A 75 11.53 -22.27 -2.85
C ASN A 75 11.31 -21.83 -1.39
N ASN A 76 11.37 -20.53 -1.11
CA ASN A 76 11.23 -19.95 0.22
C ASN A 76 9.90 -19.22 0.42
N PHE A 77 8.85 -19.66 -0.26
CA PHE A 77 7.50 -19.18 0.03
C PHE A 77 7.25 -19.24 1.54
N THR A 78 6.86 -18.10 2.09
CA THR A 78 6.45 -18.00 3.49
C THR A 78 5.03 -17.45 3.47
N PRO A 79 4.05 -18.18 3.99
CA PRO A 79 2.74 -17.62 4.20
C PRO A 79 2.86 -16.52 5.25
N TYR A 80 2.47 -15.30 4.88
CA TYR A 80 2.38 -14.17 5.77
C TYR A 80 1.23 -13.26 5.34
N ILE A 81 0.62 -12.58 6.30
CA ILE A 81 -0.44 -11.61 6.06
C ILE A 81 0.13 -10.23 6.32
N VAL A 82 -0.07 -9.30 5.40
CA VAL A 82 0.23 -7.88 5.62
C VAL A 82 -1.07 -7.11 5.58
N PHE A 83 -1.22 -6.23 6.55
CA PHE A 83 -2.20 -5.17 6.50
C PHE A 83 -1.47 -3.83 6.63
N GLY A 84 -1.92 -2.81 5.93
CA GLY A 84 -1.52 -1.47 6.28
C GLY A 84 -2.41 -0.39 5.71
N THR A 85 -2.24 0.79 6.27
CA THR A 85 -2.98 1.99 5.93
C THR A 85 -1.98 3.11 5.69
N ASP A 86 -2.10 3.73 4.53
CA ASP A 86 -1.17 4.71 4.01
C ASP A 86 -1.91 6.04 3.76
N ILE A 87 -1.31 7.15 4.21
CA ILE A 87 -1.72 8.50 3.82
C ILE A 87 -0.93 8.89 2.58
N LEU A 88 -1.64 9.29 1.53
CA LEU A 88 -1.11 9.43 0.17
C LEU A 88 -1.23 10.85 -0.37
N PHE A 89 -0.15 11.33 -0.98
CA PHE A 89 -0.04 12.60 -1.69
C PHE A 89 0.17 12.33 -3.17
N LYS A 90 -0.81 12.72 -3.98
CA LYS A 90 -0.85 12.45 -5.42
C LYS A 90 -0.40 13.66 -6.23
N GLU A 91 0.45 13.43 -7.24
CA GLU A 91 0.89 14.42 -8.21
C GLU A 91 0.81 13.86 -9.63
N GLU A 92 0.18 14.61 -10.54
CA GLU A 92 0.17 14.26 -11.96
C GLU A 92 1.49 14.70 -12.58
N VAL A 93 2.28 13.72 -13.02
CA VAL A 93 3.64 13.93 -13.57
C VAL A 93 3.65 13.97 -15.09
N TYR A 94 2.70 13.29 -15.73
CA TYR A 94 2.52 13.28 -17.17
C TYR A 94 1.07 12.97 -17.49
N GLN A 95 0.63 13.21 -18.73
CA GLN A 95 -0.74 12.96 -19.16
C GLN A 95 -1.20 11.55 -18.74
N HIS A 96 -2.28 11.48 -17.94
CA HIS A 96 -2.84 10.24 -17.41
C HIS A 96 -1.93 9.43 -16.47
N THR A 97 -0.80 10.00 -16.04
CA THR A 97 0.16 9.36 -15.14
C THR A 97 0.26 10.13 -13.83
N ILE A 98 -0.02 9.44 -12.73
CA ILE A 98 0.07 9.97 -11.37
C ILE A 98 1.19 9.26 -10.62
N ILE A 99 2.10 10.05 -10.04
CA ILE A 99 2.99 9.56 -8.99
C ILE A 99 2.35 9.86 -7.63
N THR A 100 2.48 8.94 -6.71
CA THR A 100 1.96 9.08 -5.36
C THR A 100 3.03 8.68 -4.36
N GLY A 101 3.32 9.55 -3.42
CA GLY A 101 4.15 9.25 -2.26
C GLY A 101 3.33 9.30 -0.98
N GLY A 102 3.79 8.66 0.08
CA GLY A 102 3.05 8.66 1.33
C GLY A 102 3.81 8.17 2.54
N LEU A 103 3.08 8.12 3.65
CA LEU A 103 3.52 7.53 4.91
C LEU A 103 2.36 6.71 5.49
N GLY A 104 2.66 5.58 6.11
CA GLY A 104 1.64 4.69 6.64
C GLY A 104 2.11 3.86 7.82
N LEU A 105 1.15 3.07 8.32
CA LEU A 105 1.36 2.09 9.38
C LEU A 105 0.86 0.74 8.89
N GLY A 106 1.54 -0.32 9.28
CA GLY A 106 1.16 -1.67 8.93
C GLY A 106 1.43 -2.67 10.03
N ILE A 107 0.83 -3.83 9.85
CA ILE A 107 1.11 -5.03 10.62
C ILE A 107 1.44 -6.16 9.66
N ASP A 108 2.43 -6.97 10.00
CA ASP A 108 2.72 -8.22 9.31
C ASP A 108 2.66 -9.39 10.27
N LEU A 109 1.88 -10.42 9.92
CA LEU A 109 1.82 -11.68 10.63
C LEU A 109 2.55 -12.71 9.79
N SER A 110 3.66 -13.25 10.29
CA SER A 110 4.45 -14.25 9.57
C SER A 110 4.89 -15.39 10.49
N GLN A 111 5.19 -16.54 9.92
CA GLN A 111 5.81 -17.64 10.68
C GLN A 111 7.32 -17.41 10.84
N ILE A 112 7.83 -17.80 11.99
CA ILE A 112 9.26 -17.94 12.25
C ILE A 112 9.68 -19.26 11.62
N LYS A 113 10.56 -19.23 10.62
CA LYS A 113 11.15 -20.47 10.10
C LYS A 113 12.06 -21.03 11.18
N ILE A 114 11.72 -22.22 11.70
CA ILE A 114 12.66 -22.99 12.51
C ILE A 114 13.83 -23.31 11.59
N ASN A 115 15.04 -22.83 11.93
CA ASN A 115 16.24 -23.20 11.19
C ASN A 115 16.32 -24.73 11.16
N GLU A 116 16.59 -25.31 9.99
CA GLU A 116 16.73 -26.76 9.81
C GLU A 116 17.81 -27.34 10.76
N GLN A 117 18.79 -26.54 11.20
CA GLN A 117 19.77 -26.91 12.23
C GLN A 117 19.17 -27.09 13.64
N TYR A 118 18.08 -26.40 13.98
CA TYR A 118 17.37 -26.57 15.25
C TYR A 118 16.37 -27.73 15.17
N ALA A 119 15.77 -27.96 14.00
CA ALA A 119 14.94 -29.13 13.73
C ALA A 119 15.75 -30.43 13.79
N ALA A 120 17.00 -30.43 13.29
CA ALA A 120 17.92 -31.58 13.41
C ALA A 120 18.25 -31.94 14.87
N ASN A 121 18.28 -30.96 15.78
CA ASN A 121 18.52 -31.20 17.21
C ASN A 121 17.26 -31.61 17.99
N LEU A 122 16.07 -31.45 17.41
CA LEU A 122 14.79 -31.90 17.98
C LEU A 122 14.36 -33.28 17.44
N GLN A 123 15.05 -33.82 16.43
CA GLN A 123 14.75 -35.12 15.81
C GLN A 123 15.09 -36.36 16.66
N SER A 124 15.48 -36.20 17.93
CA SER A 124 15.74 -37.35 18.82
C SER A 124 14.46 -37.95 19.45
N GLU A 125 13.29 -37.32 19.32
CA GLU A 125 12.05 -37.91 19.85
C GLU A 125 10.92 -37.79 18.82
N ASN A 126 10.72 -38.87 18.08
CA ASN A 126 9.45 -39.33 17.49
C ASN A 126 8.48 -38.26 16.96
N SER A 127 8.62 -37.89 15.69
CA SER A 127 7.56 -38.02 14.66
C SER A 127 7.93 -37.21 13.42
N ILE A 128 7.92 -37.89 12.28
CA ILE A 128 7.81 -37.27 10.96
C ILE A 128 6.41 -36.68 10.91
N ASP A 129 6.25 -35.35 10.92
CA ASP A 129 5.02 -34.75 10.42
C ASP A 129 5.22 -33.32 9.93
N LYS A 130 4.93 -33.16 8.64
CA LYS A 130 4.40 -32.01 7.89
C LYS A 130 4.93 -30.60 8.24
N GLN A 131 5.43 -29.90 7.21
CA GLN A 131 5.41 -28.44 7.16
C GLN A 131 4.08 -27.95 7.74
N GLU A 132 4.12 -27.30 8.91
CA GLU A 132 2.91 -26.76 9.54
C GLU A 132 2.23 -25.83 8.53
N GLU A 133 1.02 -26.21 8.13
CA GLU A 133 0.15 -25.34 7.34
C GLU A 133 -0.02 -24.02 8.09
N PHE A 134 -0.04 -22.89 7.36
CA PHE A 134 -0.15 -21.57 7.98
C PHE A 134 -1.40 -21.49 8.84
N SER A 135 -1.20 -21.52 10.15
CA SER A 135 -2.25 -21.31 11.13
C SER A 135 -2.02 -19.98 11.82
N ILE A 136 -3.04 -19.12 11.78
CA ILE A 136 -3.10 -17.87 12.55
C ILE A 136 -2.89 -18.14 14.05
N VAL A 137 -3.22 -19.35 14.51
CA VAL A 137 -3.15 -19.80 15.90
C VAL A 137 -1.82 -20.53 16.21
N SER A 138 -0.90 -20.66 15.24
CA SER A 138 0.39 -21.32 15.48
C SER A 138 1.22 -20.57 16.51
N LEU A 139 1.89 -21.35 17.37
CA LEU A 139 2.78 -20.87 18.42
C LEU A 139 4.05 -20.23 17.82
N ASN A 140 4.37 -20.55 16.57
CA ASN A 140 5.56 -20.07 15.84
C ASN A 140 5.28 -18.81 15.00
N ASN A 141 4.22 -18.07 15.31
CA ASN A 141 3.92 -16.81 14.64
C ASN A 141 4.71 -15.66 15.28
N ARG A 142 5.03 -14.67 14.43
CA ARG A 142 5.51 -13.35 14.83
C ARG A 142 4.60 -12.27 14.27
N LEU A 143 4.47 -11.20 15.02
CA LEU A 143 3.74 -10.00 14.64
C LEU A 143 4.72 -8.83 14.54
N GLY A 144 4.81 -8.26 13.34
CA GLY A 144 5.49 -6.99 13.10
C GLY A 144 4.50 -5.83 13.12
N THR A 145 4.93 -4.72 13.72
CA THR A 145 4.26 -3.40 13.61
C THR A 145 5.23 -2.46 12.91
N VAL A 146 4.86 -1.95 11.73
CA VAL A 146 5.79 -1.27 10.82
C VAL A 146 5.31 0.13 10.45
N LEU A 147 6.26 1.05 10.34
CA LEU A 147 6.14 2.28 9.58
C LEU A 147 6.33 1.96 8.09
N ARG A 148 5.52 2.56 7.23
CA ARG A 148 5.48 2.32 5.79
C ARG A 148 5.78 3.59 5.02
N ILE A 149 6.59 3.48 3.98
CA ILE A 149 6.87 4.54 3.02
C ILE A 149 6.47 4.02 1.63
N PRO A 150 5.20 4.22 1.22
CA PRO A 150 4.72 3.83 -0.10
C PRO A 150 5.11 4.84 -1.18
N ILE A 151 5.46 4.32 -2.35
CA ILE A 151 5.57 5.05 -3.61
C ILE A 151 4.77 4.28 -4.65
N THR A 152 3.87 4.97 -5.35
CA THR A 152 2.97 4.37 -6.34
C THR A 152 3.05 5.14 -7.65
N LEU A 153 3.09 4.42 -8.76
CA LEU A 153 2.93 4.96 -10.10
C LEU A 153 1.63 4.41 -10.68
N GLU A 154 0.72 5.31 -11.05
CA GLU A 154 -0.61 5.03 -11.58
C GLU A 154 -0.71 5.54 -13.02
N TYR A 155 -1.19 4.71 -13.94
CA TYR A 155 -1.55 5.09 -15.30
C TYR A 155 -3.04 4.84 -15.55
N TYR A 156 -3.78 5.90 -15.91
CA TYR A 156 -5.19 5.83 -16.26
C TYR A 156 -5.33 5.24 -17.68
N PHE A 157 -5.59 3.93 -17.72
CA PHE A 157 -5.90 3.22 -18.96
C PHE A 157 -7.30 3.59 -19.48
N LEU A 158 -8.25 3.80 -18.58
CA LEU A 158 -9.59 4.34 -18.84
C LEU A 158 -9.91 5.43 -17.81
N ASN A 159 -11.00 6.19 -18.04
CA ASN A 159 -11.44 7.27 -17.13
C ASN A 159 -11.60 6.83 -15.65
N ASN A 160 -11.87 5.54 -15.43
CA ASN A 160 -12.09 4.95 -14.12
C ASN A 160 -11.21 3.71 -13.85
N VAL A 161 -10.36 3.27 -14.79
CA VAL A 161 -9.51 2.09 -14.60
C VAL A 161 -8.05 2.50 -14.71
N VAL A 162 -7.28 2.11 -13.71
CA VAL A 162 -5.86 2.41 -13.57
C VAL A 162 -5.08 1.12 -13.47
N ILE A 163 -3.96 1.06 -14.19
CA ILE A 163 -2.92 0.06 -13.95
C ILE A 163 -1.73 0.76 -13.30
N GLY A 164 -1.00 0.06 -12.44
CA GLY A 164 0.08 0.69 -11.73
C GLY A 164 1.05 -0.26 -11.07
N PHE A 165 2.05 0.34 -10.45
CA PHE A 165 3.05 -0.33 -9.64
C PHE A 165 3.16 0.38 -8.30
N LYS A 166 3.22 -0.39 -7.21
CA LYS A 166 3.42 0.12 -5.86
C LYS A 166 4.65 -0.54 -5.25
N ALA A 167 5.52 0.28 -4.67
CA ALA A 167 6.64 -0.12 -3.85
C ALA A 167 6.48 0.44 -2.44
N ILE A 168 6.81 -0.36 -1.43
CA ILE A 168 6.64 0.03 -0.03
C ILE A 168 7.86 -0.40 0.74
N ALA A 169 8.61 0.58 1.26
CA ALA A 169 9.66 0.32 2.24
C ALA A 169 9.04 0.32 3.63
N THR A 170 9.45 -0.63 4.48
CA THR A 170 8.95 -0.76 5.85
C THR A 170 10.06 -0.87 6.85
N ILE A 171 9.88 -0.25 8.01
CA ILE A 171 10.73 -0.43 9.19
C ILE A 171 9.84 -0.58 10.42
N GLY A 172 10.12 -1.56 11.28
CA GLY A 172 9.31 -1.72 12.47
C GLY A 172 9.79 -2.77 13.44
N CYS A 173 9.14 -2.80 14.60
CA CYS A 173 9.41 -3.77 15.65
C CYS A 173 8.66 -5.06 15.38
N THR A 174 9.27 -6.18 15.75
CA THR A 174 8.68 -7.52 15.66
C THR A 174 8.65 -8.17 17.03
N ILE A 175 7.53 -8.82 17.34
CA ILE A 175 7.35 -9.62 18.55
C ILE A 175 7.05 -11.07 18.17
N THR A 176 7.59 -12.00 18.94
CA THR A 176 7.19 -13.41 18.90
C THR A 176 6.10 -13.64 19.95
N PHE A 177 5.23 -14.64 19.77
CA PHE A 177 4.11 -14.85 20.70
C PHE A 177 4.44 -15.78 21.89
N LYS A 178 5.45 -16.67 21.79
CA LYS A 178 5.76 -17.66 22.84
C LYS A 178 7.25 -18.05 22.93
N PRO A 179 7.98 -17.57 23.96
CA PRO A 179 7.58 -16.53 24.91
C PRO A 179 7.36 -15.19 24.20
N ILE A 180 6.52 -14.30 24.75
CA ILE A 180 6.40 -12.95 24.19
C ILE A 180 7.75 -12.25 24.35
N SER A 181 8.46 -12.08 23.25
CA SER A 181 9.77 -11.43 23.24
C SER A 181 9.89 -10.50 22.04
N MET A 182 10.58 -9.39 22.26
CA MET A 182 10.96 -8.49 21.18
C MET A 182 12.07 -9.17 20.35
N GLU A 183 11.75 -9.54 19.10
CA GLU A 183 12.70 -10.15 18.17
C GLU A 183 13.70 -9.10 17.64
N GLY A 184 13.22 -7.86 17.48
CA GLY A 184 14.04 -6.71 17.11
C GLY A 184 13.36 -5.81 16.09
N ILE A 185 14.18 -5.02 15.38
CA ILE A 185 13.75 -4.13 14.30
C ILE A 185 13.95 -4.86 12.97
N ARG A 186 12.93 -4.86 12.12
CA ARG A 186 12.94 -5.46 10.80
C ARG A 186 12.77 -4.40 9.72
N PHE A 187 13.56 -4.53 8.67
CA PHE A 187 13.38 -3.80 7.42
C PHE A 187 12.74 -4.71 6.38
N GLY A 188 11.78 -4.17 5.63
CA GLY A 188 11.06 -4.90 4.60
C GLY A 188 10.90 -4.05 3.34
N PHE A 189 10.77 -4.74 2.21
CA PHE A 189 10.45 -4.12 0.92
C PHE A 189 9.39 -4.94 0.22
N PHE A 190 8.27 -4.29 -0.10
CA PHE A 190 7.16 -4.86 -0.85
C PHE A 190 7.06 -4.19 -2.21
N GLY A 191 6.70 -4.95 -3.23
CA GLY A 191 6.61 -4.48 -4.60
C GLY A 191 5.60 -5.29 -5.37
N PHE A 192 4.61 -4.64 -5.97
CA PHE A 192 3.55 -5.32 -6.71
C PHE A 192 2.96 -4.43 -7.80
N GLY A 193 2.60 -5.06 -8.92
CA GLY A 193 1.77 -4.45 -9.95
C GLY A 193 0.31 -4.59 -9.57
N PHE A 194 -0.55 -3.66 -10.00
CA PHE A 194 -1.99 -3.72 -9.71
C PHE A 194 -2.85 -3.15 -10.84
N ILE A 195 -4.12 -3.56 -10.80
CA ILE A 195 -5.23 -2.92 -11.50
C ILE A 195 -6.23 -2.40 -10.47
N LYS A 196 -6.70 -1.17 -10.64
CA LYS A 196 -7.63 -0.49 -9.72
C LYS A 196 -8.74 0.20 -10.50
N ALA A 197 -9.97 0.04 -10.04
CA ALA A 197 -11.13 0.75 -10.55
C ALA A 197 -11.57 1.81 -9.54
N TYR A 198 -11.81 3.04 -10.02
CA TYR A 198 -12.36 4.14 -9.24
C TYR A 198 -13.87 4.26 -9.48
N ILE A 199 -14.61 4.51 -8.41
CA ILE A 199 -16.07 4.69 -8.35
C ILE A 199 -16.37 6.13 -7.93
#